data_AF-A0A0D2DZ70-F1
#
_entry.id   AF-A0A0D2DZ70-F1
#
_cell.length_a   1.000
_cell.length_b   1.000
_cell.length_c   1.000
_cell.angle_alpha   90.00
_cell.angle_beta   90.00
_cell.angle_gamma   90.00
#
_symmetry.space_group_name_H-M   'P 1'
#
loop_
_entity.id
_entity.type
_entity.pdbx_description
1 polymer ?
#
loop_
_entity_poly.entity_id
_entity_poly.type
_entity_poly.pdbx_seq_one_letter_code
_entity_poly.pdbx_strand_id
1 'polypeptide(L)'
;MAARSSFKCVALKLGGKSHVVIFDDCDLKNAVKWTVEGLCNFSGQVCVAASRVFVQEDEKVYMKEYVNALQVSAGKVGNPTAVGTEFGPLADKAQFDRISGFVEPAQKGP
;
A
#
# COMPACT_ATOMS: atom_id res chain seq x y z
N MET A 1 -9.11 26.58 6.87
CA MET A 1 -10.24 27.55 6.95
C MET A 1 -11.12 27.40 8.21
N ALA A 2 -10.64 26.77 9.29
CA ALA A 2 -11.25 26.87 10.63
C ALA A 2 -10.20 27.31 11.66
N ALA A 3 -8.97 26.76 11.59
CA ALA A 3 -7.80 27.18 12.35
C ALA A 3 -7.36 28.64 12.12
N ARG A 4 -7.75 29.25 11.00
CA ARG A 4 -7.36 30.63 10.62
C ARG A 4 -8.49 31.65 10.85
N SER A 5 -9.75 31.23 10.77
CA SER A 5 -10.92 32.11 10.75
C SER A 5 -11.74 32.07 12.04
N SER A 6 -11.46 31.13 12.96
CA SER A 6 -12.13 31.02 14.25
C SER A 6 -11.20 30.43 15.30
N PHE A 7 -11.35 30.80 16.58
CA PHE A 7 -10.59 30.22 17.71
C PHE A 7 -11.09 28.81 18.11
N LYS A 8 -11.61 28.05 17.16
CA LYS A 8 -12.08 26.69 17.41
C LYS A 8 -10.90 25.72 17.46
N CYS A 9 -10.90 24.86 18.47
CA CYS A 9 -9.96 23.74 18.53
C CYS A 9 -10.19 22.81 17.33
N VAL A 10 -9.10 22.39 16.67
CA VAL A 10 -9.15 21.47 15.53
C VAL A 10 -8.22 20.29 15.74
N ALA A 11 -8.69 19.10 15.38
CA ALA A 11 -7.91 17.87 15.32
C ALA A 11 -7.98 17.32 13.89
N LEU A 12 -6.83 17.04 13.28
CA LEU A 12 -6.72 16.65 11.87
C LEU A 12 -5.93 15.33 11.74
N LYS A 13 -6.41 14.44 10.86
CA LYS A 13 -5.71 13.23 10.40
C LYS A 13 -5.71 13.23 8.88
N LEU A 14 -4.56 13.54 8.27
CA LEU A 14 -4.46 13.94 6.86
C LEU A 14 -3.78 12.88 5.97
N GLY A 15 -3.81 11.62 6.42
CA GLY A 15 -3.07 10.53 5.79
C GLY A 15 -1.58 10.54 6.11
N GLY A 16 -0.86 9.63 5.46
CA GLY A 16 0.58 9.47 5.63
C GLY A 16 1.20 8.75 4.44
N LYS A 17 2.53 8.67 4.46
CA LYS A 17 3.32 7.86 3.52
C LYS A 17 4.15 6.88 4.35
N SER A 18 3.44 5.94 5.01
CA SER A 18 4.03 5.03 6.00
C SER A 18 5.14 4.19 5.38
N HIS A 19 6.13 3.90 6.22
CA HIS A 19 7.32 3.16 5.88
C HIS A 19 7.29 1.80 6.56
N VAL A 20 7.76 0.78 5.85
CA VAL A 20 8.15 -0.52 6.39
C VAL A 20 9.64 -0.67 6.15
N VAL A 21 10.38 -1.07 7.19
CA VAL A 21 11.83 -1.29 7.10
C VAL A 21 12.08 -2.76 7.42
N ILE A 22 12.73 -3.45 6.49
CA ILE A 22 13.01 -4.89 6.54
C ILE A 22 14.50 -5.07 6.73
N PHE A 23 14.86 -5.68 7.86
CA PHE A 23 16.23 -6.08 8.16
C PHE A 23 16.48 -7.52 7.70
N ASP A 24 17.75 -7.86 7.53
CA ASP A 24 18.20 -9.19 7.09
C ASP A 24 17.90 -10.30 8.12
N ASP A 25 17.82 -9.95 9.39
CA ASP A 25 17.51 -10.83 10.52
C ASP A 25 16.01 -11.03 10.79
N CYS A 26 15.13 -10.48 9.94
CA CYS A 26 13.70 -10.57 10.14
C CYS A 26 13.16 -11.99 9.89
N ASP A 27 12.01 -12.31 10.51
CA ASP A 27 11.20 -13.44 10.05
C ASP A 27 10.63 -13.12 8.67
N LEU A 28 11.25 -13.69 7.64
CA LEU A 28 10.91 -13.47 6.24
C LEU A 28 9.42 -13.71 5.94
N LYS A 29 8.83 -14.79 6.46
CA LYS A 29 7.43 -15.14 6.16
C LYS A 29 6.49 -14.11 6.78
N ASN A 30 6.77 -13.74 8.03
CA ASN A 30 5.99 -12.74 8.74
C ASN A 30 6.14 -11.36 8.09
N ALA A 31 7.36 -10.97 7.74
CA ALA A 31 7.68 -9.71 7.08
C ALA A 31 6.93 -9.54 5.76
N VAL A 32 7.00 -10.55 4.87
CA VAL A 32 6.30 -10.54 3.58
C VAL A 32 4.79 -10.46 3.79
N LYS A 33 4.22 -11.30 4.67
CA LYS A 33 2.77 -11.34 4.93
C LYS A 33 2.25 -9.97 5.33
N TRP A 34 2.81 -9.37 6.39
CA TRP A 34 2.28 -8.12 6.93
C TRP A 34 2.56 -6.92 6.05
N THR A 35 3.66 -6.93 5.29
CA THR A 35 3.95 -5.85 4.34
C THR A 35 2.93 -5.87 3.19
N VAL A 36 2.60 -7.05 2.66
CA VAL A 36 1.61 -7.20 1.58
C VAL A 36 0.20 -6.90 2.08
N GLU A 37 -0.22 -7.47 3.21
CA GLU A 37 -1.55 -7.17 3.79
C GLU A 37 -1.70 -5.68 4.12
N GLY A 38 -0.66 -5.07 4.72
CA GLY A 38 -0.62 -3.65 5.05
C GLY A 38 -0.68 -2.73 3.83
N LEU A 39 -0.34 -3.23 2.64
CA LEU A 39 -0.42 -2.50 1.38
C LEU A 39 -1.74 -2.77 0.64
N CYS A 40 -2.19 -4.02 0.56
CA CYS A 40 -3.30 -4.42 -0.31
C CYS A 40 -4.68 -4.25 0.36
N ASN A 41 -4.77 -4.25 1.69
CA ASN A 41 -6.04 -4.08 2.39
C ASN A 41 -6.78 -2.81 1.94
N PHE A 42 -8.10 -2.93 1.75
CA PHE A 42 -8.96 -1.88 1.17
C PHE A 42 -8.46 -1.32 -0.16
N SER A 43 -7.77 -2.16 -0.94
CA SER A 43 -7.13 -1.80 -2.21
C SER A 43 -6.11 -0.68 -2.04
N GLY A 44 -5.42 -0.66 -0.89
CA GLY A 44 -4.41 0.33 -0.51
C GLY A 44 -4.93 1.70 -0.09
N GLN A 45 -6.25 1.86 0.04
CA GLN A 45 -6.89 3.14 0.36
C GLN A 45 -6.99 3.37 1.88
N VAL A 46 -5.86 3.25 2.56
CA VAL A 46 -5.77 3.34 4.03
C VAL A 46 -4.76 4.42 4.41
N CYS A 47 -5.11 5.27 5.40
CA CYS A 47 -4.26 6.37 5.86
C CYS A 47 -2.85 5.94 6.32
N VAL A 48 -2.72 4.69 6.76
CA VAL A 48 -1.50 4.09 7.31
C VAL A 48 -0.92 2.98 6.43
N ALA A 49 -1.36 2.86 5.16
CA ALA A 49 -0.92 1.81 4.25
C ALA A 49 0.61 1.72 4.16
N ALA A 50 1.13 0.49 4.06
CA ALA A 50 2.56 0.14 3.93
C ALA A 50 3.14 0.56 2.55
N SER A 51 3.04 1.85 2.24
CA SER A 51 3.19 2.40 0.89
C SER A 51 4.64 2.65 0.46
N ARG A 52 5.62 2.41 1.35
CA ARG A 52 7.06 2.44 1.08
C ARG A 52 7.74 1.34 1.87
N VAL A 53 8.47 0.49 1.18
CA VAL A 53 9.22 -0.63 1.77
C VAL A 53 10.71 -0.36 1.54
N PHE A 54 11.48 -0.35 2.61
CA PHE A 54 12.94 -0.28 2.59
C PHE A 54 13.47 -1.64 3.02
N VAL A 55 14.44 -2.17 2.30
CA VAL A 55 15.04 -3.47 2.58
C VAL A 55 16.54 -3.26 2.73
N GLN A 56 17.12 -3.84 3.79
CA GLN A 56 18.56 -3.87 4.00
C GLN A 56 19.27 -4.62 2.86
N GLU A 57 20.51 -4.23 2.55
CA GLU A 57 21.32 -4.81 1.46
C GLU A 57 21.34 -6.36 1.52
N ASP A 58 21.33 -7.04 0.36
CA ASP A 58 21.06 -8.48 0.14
C ASP A 58 19.56 -8.89 0.10
N GLU A 59 18.77 -8.05 -0.57
CA GLU A 59 17.30 -8.10 -0.64
C GLU A 59 16.69 -9.21 -1.52
N LYS A 60 17.50 -9.99 -2.25
CA LYS A 60 16.99 -10.83 -3.36
C LYS A 60 15.94 -11.85 -2.92
N VAL A 61 16.12 -12.46 -1.75
CA VAL A 61 15.17 -13.45 -1.22
C VAL A 61 13.87 -12.76 -0.81
N TYR A 62 13.95 -11.66 -0.05
CA TYR A 62 12.77 -10.90 0.36
C TYR A 62 11.99 -10.36 -0.84
N MET A 63 12.68 -9.72 -1.79
CA MET A 63 12.04 -9.12 -2.96
C MET A 63 11.33 -10.16 -3.82
N LYS A 64 11.92 -11.34 -4.00
CA LYS A 64 11.28 -12.44 -4.72
C LYS A 64 9.99 -12.89 -4.04
N GLU A 65 10.05 -13.17 -2.73
CA GLU A 65 8.88 -13.62 -1.97
C GLU A 65 7.80 -12.52 -1.89
N TYR A 66 8.21 -11.26 -1.76
CA TYR A 66 7.31 -10.11 -1.76
C TYR A 66 6.58 -9.94 -3.09
N VAL A 67 7.27 -10.04 -4.22
CA VAL A 67 6.65 -9.97 -5.56
C VAL A 67 5.70 -11.14 -5.78
N ASN A 68 6.09 -12.36 -5.39
CA ASN A 68 5.21 -13.53 -5.47
C ASN A 68 3.92 -13.33 -4.66
N ALA A 69 4.04 -12.83 -3.42
CA ALA A 69 2.89 -12.58 -2.56
C ALA A 69 1.98 -11.46 -3.11
N LEU A 70 2.54 -10.42 -3.73
CA LEU A 70 1.77 -9.40 -4.44
C LEU A 70 1.01 -9.96 -5.65
N GLN A 71 1.64 -10.84 -6.44
CA GLN A 71 0.98 -11.50 -7.59
C GLN A 71 -0.19 -12.37 -7.14
N VAL A 72 -0.02 -13.15 -6.06
CA VAL A 72 -1.10 -13.94 -5.46
C VAL A 72 -2.24 -13.01 -5.01
N SER A 73 -1.91 -11.90 -4.37
CA SER A 73 -2.91 -10.91 -3.90
C SER A 73 -3.67 -10.26 -5.06
N ALA A 74 -2.99 -9.97 -6.17
CA ALA A 74 -3.61 -9.43 -7.38
C ALA A 74 -4.68 -10.37 -7.97
N GLY A 75 -4.48 -11.69 -7.87
CA GLY A 75 -5.45 -12.70 -8.29
C GLY A 75 -6.75 -12.71 -7.48
N LYS A 76 -6.80 -11.99 -6.35
CA LYS A 76 -7.98 -11.90 -5.47
C LYS A 76 -8.73 -10.57 -5.59
N VAL A 77 -8.36 -9.74 -6.57
CA VAL A 77 -9.07 -8.52 -6.91
C VAL A 77 -10.32 -8.88 -7.72
N GLY A 78 -11.48 -8.34 -7.35
CA GLY A 78 -12.72 -8.74 -8.02
C GLY A 78 -13.98 -8.00 -7.57
N ASN A 79 -15.12 -8.57 -7.93
CA ASN A 79 -16.42 -8.08 -7.48
C ASN A 79 -16.57 -8.31 -5.96
N PRO A 80 -16.84 -7.28 -5.15
CA PRO A 80 -16.94 -7.41 -3.69
C PRO A 80 -17.93 -8.47 -3.18
N THR A 81 -18.92 -8.88 -3.98
CA THR A 81 -19.90 -9.91 -3.60
C THR A 81 -19.54 -11.31 -4.10
N ALA A 82 -18.53 -11.45 -4.95
CA ALA A 82 -18.11 -12.74 -5.49
C ALA A 82 -17.23 -13.49 -4.47
N VAL A 83 -17.51 -14.80 -4.33
CA VAL A 83 -16.72 -15.70 -3.48
C VAL A 83 -15.26 -15.71 -3.96
N GLY A 84 -14.33 -15.56 -3.01
CA GLY A 84 -12.89 -15.54 -3.29
C GLY A 84 -12.30 -14.16 -3.60
N THR A 85 -13.14 -13.11 -3.69
CA THR A 85 -12.63 -11.73 -3.74
C THR A 85 -12.18 -11.29 -2.36
N GLU A 86 -10.92 -10.85 -2.25
CA GLU A 86 -10.38 -10.23 -1.02
C GLU A 86 -10.21 -8.71 -1.17
N PHE A 87 -9.99 -8.22 -2.40
CA PHE A 87 -9.76 -6.80 -2.67
C PHE A 87 -10.77 -6.25 -3.68
N GLY A 88 -11.44 -5.16 -3.31
CA GLY A 88 -12.45 -4.51 -4.13
C GLY A 88 -11.88 -3.50 -5.13
N PRO A 89 -12.74 -2.74 -5.82
CA PRO A 89 -12.30 -1.66 -6.70
C PRO A 89 -11.70 -0.49 -5.91
N LEU A 90 -11.06 0.43 -6.64
CA LEU A 90 -10.78 1.77 -6.14
C LEU A 90 -12.08 2.56 -5.98
N ALA A 91 -12.05 3.61 -5.14
CA ALA A 91 -13.24 4.37 -4.80
C ALA A 91 -13.92 5.02 -6.02
N ASP A 92 -13.13 5.61 -6.93
CA ASP A 92 -13.63 6.28 -8.12
C ASP A 92 -12.57 6.40 -9.22
N LYS A 93 -12.97 6.99 -10.35
CA LYS A 93 -12.13 7.23 -11.52
C LYS A 93 -11.00 8.21 -11.25
N ALA A 94 -11.22 9.26 -10.44
CA ALA A 94 -10.20 10.25 -10.13
C ALA A 94 -9.04 9.63 -9.33
N GLN A 95 -9.36 8.72 -8.40
CA GLN A 95 -8.37 7.96 -7.65
C GLN A 95 -7.60 6.99 -8.56
N PHE A 96 -8.29 6.31 -9.47
CA PHE A 96 -7.65 5.46 -10.48
C PHE A 96 -6.67 6.25 -11.36
N ASP A 97 -7.07 7.42 -11.86
CA ASP A 97 -6.24 8.24 -12.74
C ASP A 97 -5.01 8.78 -11.98
N ARG A 98 -5.21 9.18 -10.72
CA ARG A 98 -4.10 9.60 -9.84
C ARG A 98 -3.08 8.48 -9.63
N ILE A 99 -3.54 7.25 -9.35
CA ILE A 99 -2.66 6.11 -9.12
C ILE A 99 -1.93 5.73 -10.41
N SER A 100 -2.64 5.69 -11.55
CA SER A 100 -2.05 5.41 -12.87
C SER A 100 -0.92 6.39 -13.18
N GLY A 101 -1.10 7.67 -12.85
CA GLY A 101 -0.06 8.70 -13.01
C GLY A 101 1.21 8.49 -12.17
N PHE A 102 1.17 7.69 -11.10
CA PHE A 102 2.39 7.29 -10.36
C PHE A 102 3.04 6.03 -10.92
N VAL A 103 2.26 5.11 -11.48
CA VAL A 103 2.76 3.83 -12.02
C VAL A 103 3.50 4.03 -13.34
N GLU A 104 2.97 4.84 -14.25
CA GLU A 104 3.57 5.04 -15.57
C GLU A 104 5.01 5.59 -15.53
N PRO A 105 5.35 6.60 -14.71
CA PRO A 105 6.73 7.05 -14.57
C PRO A 105 7.61 6.00 -13.88
N ALA A 106 7.09 5.30 -12.87
CA ALA A 106 7.86 4.31 -12.11
C ALA A 106 8.32 3.13 -12.99
N GLN A 107 7.52 2.74 -13.99
CA GLN A 107 7.88 1.69 -14.95
C GLN A 107 9.01 2.09 -15.89
N LYS A 108 9.23 3.39 -16.11
CA LYS A 108 10.31 3.88 -17.00
C LYS A 108 11.68 3.86 -16.33
N GLY A 109 11.73 3.56 -15.03
CA GLY A 109 12.95 3.63 -14.23
C GLY A 109 13.35 5.07 -13.88
N PRO A 110 14.37 5.24 -13.02
CA PRO A 110 14.99 6.54 -12.78
C PRO A 110 15.70 7.10 -14.01
#